data_AF-A0A6J4ND11-F1
#
_entry.id   AF-A0A6J4ND11-F1
#
_cell.length_a   1.000
_cell.length_b   1.000
_cell.length_c   1.000
_cell.angle_alpha   90.00
_cell.angle_beta   90.00
_cell.angle_gamma   90.00
#
_symmetry.space_group_name_H-M   'P 1'
#
loop_
_entity.id
_entity.type
_entity.pdbx_description
1 polymer ?
#
loop_
_entity_poly.entity_id
_entity_poly.type
_entity_poly.pdbx_seq_one_letter_code
_entity_poly.pdbx_strand_id
1 'polypeptide(L)'
;MSETADVARLRVSRRRIAIASDGSVTGDEAPDQLGAALRYACRMAGQVQPLLDIGPLQWLTTLGGTALTARVGGAEGEMTVLAEVEEREIRDPVPVPEAAGGAATAVRQALQHVRDDLDADWCAVMTWDQRVVGAMLPEWSRRGSVDVRAVLPDVGLRLLAVLASLDETYRDTAIVLEYRAGSLLLVAVEGDVLFAFADKFDTAIAVPVIDEVRSQLAPHDLDLVWTWGESWTRQ
;
A
#
# COMPACT_ATOMS: atom_id res chain seq x y z
N MET A 1 -9.41 17.09 49.67
CA MET A 1 -8.44 17.19 48.58
C MET A 1 -8.77 16.10 47.59
N SER A 2 -9.71 16.39 46.69
CA SER A 2 -10.09 15.52 45.58
C SER A 2 -9.40 16.05 44.34
N GLU A 3 -8.38 15.34 43.88
CA GLU A 3 -7.78 15.56 42.58
C GLU A 3 -8.31 14.44 41.68
N THR A 4 -9.43 14.75 41.04
CA THR A 4 -10.07 13.91 40.04
C THR A 4 -9.13 13.88 38.85
N ALA A 5 -8.36 12.79 38.71
CA ALA A 5 -7.57 12.52 37.52
C ALA A 5 -8.54 12.47 36.33
N ASP A 6 -8.49 13.55 35.56
CA ASP A 6 -9.18 13.75 34.30
C ASP A 6 -8.57 12.77 33.30
N VAL A 7 -9.10 11.54 33.27
CA VAL A 7 -8.80 10.58 32.21
C VAL A 7 -9.42 11.17 30.96
N ALA A 8 -8.59 11.93 30.22
CA ALA A 8 -8.88 12.44 28.90
C ALA A 8 -9.39 11.28 28.05
N ARG A 9 -10.72 11.20 27.91
CA ARG A 9 -11.36 10.36 26.90
C ARG A 9 -10.95 10.97 25.57
N LEU A 10 -9.88 10.45 24.98
CA LEU A 10 -9.56 10.64 23.57
C LEU A 10 -10.86 10.44 22.80
N ARG A 11 -11.43 11.54 22.29
CA ARG A 11 -12.57 11.44 21.38
C ARG A 11 -12.01 10.83 20.12
N VAL A 12 -12.19 9.52 19.95
CA VAL A 12 -12.01 8.89 18.64
C VAL A 12 -13.03 9.54 17.72
N SER A 13 -12.57 10.47 16.89
CA SER A 13 -13.41 11.04 15.83
C SER A 13 -13.57 9.97 14.77
N ARG A 14 -14.77 9.40 14.67
CA ARG A 14 -15.12 8.44 13.63
C ARG A 14 -16.03 9.10 12.64
N ARG A 15 -15.66 9.05 11.36
CA ARG A 15 -16.45 9.61 10.25
C ARG A 15 -16.80 8.49 9.29
N ARG A 16 -18.04 8.50 8.79
CA ARG A 16 -18.51 7.51 7.82
C ARG A 16 -18.89 8.14 6.50
N ILE A 17 -18.53 7.47 5.42
CA ILE A 17 -18.79 7.90 4.04
C ILE A 17 -19.34 6.71 3.26
N ALA A 18 -20.39 6.93 2.48
CA ALA A 18 -20.92 5.97 1.53
C ALA A 18 -20.91 6.58 0.12
N ILE A 19 -20.36 5.83 -0.83
CA ILE A 19 -20.26 6.18 -2.25
C ILE A 19 -21.13 5.20 -3.03
N ALA A 20 -22.14 5.72 -3.72
CA ALA A 20 -23.03 4.91 -4.55
C ALA A 20 -22.43 4.64 -5.95
N SER A 21 -23.06 3.75 -6.72
CA SER A 21 -22.60 3.36 -8.06
C SER A 21 -22.60 4.53 -9.06
N ASP A 22 -23.50 5.49 -8.91
CA ASP A 22 -23.56 6.73 -9.70
C ASP A 22 -22.49 7.78 -9.30
N GLY A 23 -21.74 7.52 -8.23
CA GLY A 23 -20.71 8.43 -7.71
C GLY A 23 -21.21 9.42 -6.66
N SER A 24 -22.50 9.39 -6.30
CA SER A 24 -23.01 10.21 -5.20
C SER A 24 -22.36 9.81 -3.88
N VAL A 25 -22.04 10.82 -3.05
CA VAL A 25 -21.37 10.67 -1.76
C VAL A 25 -22.32 11.13 -0.65
N THR A 26 -22.41 10.35 0.42
CA THR A 26 -23.22 10.64 1.62
C THR A 26 -22.40 10.36 2.88
N GLY A 27 -22.62 11.08 3.99
CA GLY A 27 -21.84 10.86 5.23
C GLY A 27 -21.75 12.07 6.16
N ASP A 28 -21.04 11.89 7.28
CA ASP A 28 -21.02 12.80 8.44
C ASP A 28 -20.39 14.18 8.18
N GLU A 29 -19.67 14.34 7.07
CA GLU A 29 -19.18 15.60 6.51
C GLU A 29 -18.59 15.17 5.17
N ALA A 30 -19.19 15.55 4.05
CA ALA A 30 -18.74 15.13 2.72
C ALA A 30 -17.74 16.14 2.14
N PRO A 31 -16.42 16.00 2.35
CA PRO A 31 -15.50 16.57 1.39
C PRO A 31 -15.64 15.71 0.14
N ASP A 32 -16.32 16.23 -0.88
CA ASP A 32 -16.45 15.61 -2.21
C ASP A 32 -15.11 15.07 -2.72
N GLN A 33 -14.01 15.70 -2.30
CA GLN A 33 -12.64 15.31 -2.61
C GLN A 33 -12.24 13.93 -2.06
N LEU A 34 -12.54 13.57 -0.80
CA LEU A 34 -12.19 12.25 -0.26
C LEU A 34 -13.04 11.16 -0.91
N GLY A 35 -14.34 11.41 -1.12
CA GLY A 35 -15.21 10.48 -1.82
C GLY A 35 -14.72 10.20 -3.25
N ALA A 36 -14.40 11.25 -4.00
CA ALA A 36 -13.86 11.11 -5.35
C ALA A 36 -12.49 10.40 -5.37
N ALA A 37 -11.59 10.78 -4.47
CA ALA A 37 -10.28 10.14 -4.27
C ALA A 37 -10.41 8.65 -3.99
N LEU A 38 -11.22 8.28 -3.00
CA LEU A 38 -11.42 6.88 -2.60
C LEU A 38 -12.08 6.07 -3.71
N ARG A 39 -13.07 6.64 -4.41
CA ARG A 39 -13.67 5.99 -5.57
C ARG A 39 -12.62 5.70 -6.63
N TYR A 40 -11.76 6.67 -6.93
CA TYR A 40 -10.69 6.50 -7.91
C TYR A 40 -9.68 5.45 -7.43
N ALA A 41 -9.25 5.49 -6.17
CA ALA A 41 -8.35 4.52 -5.54
C ALA A 41 -8.89 3.09 -5.69
N CYS A 42 -10.14 2.85 -5.27
CA CYS A 42 -10.79 1.53 -5.36
C CYS A 42 -10.92 1.07 -6.82
N ARG A 43 -11.16 1.99 -7.77
CA ARG A 43 -11.22 1.65 -9.19
C ARG A 43 -9.85 1.23 -9.74
N MET A 44 -8.77 1.92 -9.37
CA MET A 44 -7.41 1.56 -9.81
C MET A 44 -6.94 0.26 -9.17
N ALA A 45 -7.20 0.06 -7.88
CA ALA A 45 -7.00 -1.22 -7.21
C ALA A 45 -7.81 -2.35 -7.89
N GLY A 46 -9.08 -2.11 -8.24
CA GLY A 46 -9.90 -3.05 -9.00
C GLY A 46 -9.36 -3.39 -10.39
N GLN A 47 -8.47 -2.60 -10.98
CA GLN A 47 -7.80 -2.94 -12.25
C GLN A 47 -6.59 -3.85 -12.09
N VAL A 48 -6.15 -4.12 -10.86
CA VAL A 48 -5.08 -5.07 -10.56
C VAL A 48 -5.59 -6.51 -10.57
N GLN A 49 -6.87 -6.74 -10.23
CA GLN A 49 -7.44 -8.09 -10.18
C GLN A 49 -7.22 -8.93 -11.45
N PRO A 50 -7.40 -8.45 -12.71
CA PRO A 50 -7.19 -9.28 -13.89
C PRO A 50 -5.71 -9.54 -14.16
N LEU A 51 -4.81 -8.68 -13.68
CA LEU A 51 -3.37 -8.81 -13.90
C LEU A 51 -2.78 -9.96 -13.08
N LEU A 52 -3.33 -10.19 -11.89
CA LEU A 52 -2.83 -11.18 -10.93
C LEU A 52 -3.75 -12.40 -10.76
N ASP A 53 -4.94 -12.39 -11.37
CA ASP A 53 -5.99 -13.43 -11.17
C ASP A 53 -6.36 -13.64 -9.69
N ILE A 54 -6.47 -12.53 -8.93
CA ILE A 54 -6.69 -12.55 -7.47
C ILE A 54 -8.15 -12.28 -7.06
N GLY A 55 -9.06 -12.19 -8.04
CA GLY A 55 -10.48 -11.90 -7.83
C GLY A 55 -10.74 -10.48 -7.31
N PRO A 56 -12.00 -10.15 -6.98
CA PRO A 56 -12.40 -8.77 -6.69
C PRO A 56 -11.80 -8.21 -5.41
N LEU A 57 -11.51 -6.91 -5.46
CA LEU A 57 -11.18 -6.10 -4.29
C LEU A 57 -12.37 -6.12 -3.32
N GLN A 58 -12.08 -6.40 -2.06
CA GLN A 58 -13.05 -6.45 -0.97
C GLN A 58 -12.84 -5.28 0.00
N TRP A 59 -11.59 -4.93 0.28
CA TRP A 59 -11.24 -3.88 1.22
C TRP A 59 -10.03 -3.07 0.76
N LEU A 60 -10.05 -1.77 1.09
CA LEU A 60 -8.90 -0.89 1.08
C LEU A 60 -8.75 -0.33 2.50
N THR A 61 -7.59 -0.56 3.10
CA THR A 61 -7.28 -0.11 4.46
C THR A 61 -6.00 0.68 4.45
N THR A 62 -6.01 1.89 5.01
CA THR A 62 -4.79 2.65 5.24
C THR A 62 -4.25 2.41 6.64
N LEU A 63 -2.94 2.31 6.74
CA LEU A 63 -2.20 2.15 7.98
C LEU A 63 -1.51 3.49 8.29
N GLY A 64 -1.66 3.98 9.51
CA GLY A 64 -0.97 5.18 10.00
C GLY A 64 -1.83 6.03 10.93
N GLY A 65 -1.51 7.32 10.99
CA GLY A 65 -2.16 8.31 11.88
C GLY A 65 -3.61 8.57 11.53
N THR A 66 -4.00 8.39 10.27
CA THR A 66 -5.41 8.39 9.86
C THR A 66 -5.75 7.09 9.15
N ALA A 67 -6.42 6.20 9.87
CA ALA A 67 -6.85 4.91 9.35
C ALA A 67 -8.18 5.07 8.60
N LEU A 68 -8.15 4.84 7.29
CA LEU A 68 -9.30 4.75 6.41
C LEU A 68 -9.55 3.27 6.12
N THR A 69 -10.71 2.75 6.49
CA THR A 69 -11.14 1.39 6.14
C THR A 69 -12.33 1.47 5.21
N ALA A 70 -12.17 1.00 3.98
CA ALA A 70 -13.18 1.07 2.93
C ALA A 70 -13.56 -0.32 2.44
N ARG A 71 -14.82 -0.70 2.60
CA ARG A 71 -15.40 -1.90 2.01
C ARG A 71 -15.86 -1.61 0.59
N VAL A 72 -15.45 -2.44 -0.35
CA VAL A 72 -15.86 -2.35 -1.76
C VAL A 72 -16.93 -3.40 -2.04
N GLY A 73 -17.98 -2.99 -2.75
CA GLY A 73 -19.08 -3.86 -3.15
C GLY A 73 -19.70 -3.43 -4.47
N GLY A 74 -20.79 -4.12 -4.82
CA GLY A 74 -21.54 -3.90 -6.07
C GLY A 74 -21.49 -5.08 -7.03
N ALA A 75 -22.35 -5.04 -8.05
CA ALA A 75 -22.41 -6.01 -9.13
C ALA A 75 -21.45 -5.62 -10.27
N GLU A 76 -21.27 -6.48 -11.27
CA GLU A 76 -20.38 -6.20 -12.41
C GLU A 76 -20.67 -4.81 -13.03
N GLY A 77 -19.65 -3.94 -13.06
CA GLY A 77 -19.76 -2.57 -13.59
C GLY A 77 -20.31 -1.53 -12.61
N GLU A 78 -20.83 -1.93 -11.45
CA GLU A 78 -21.30 -1.04 -10.39
C GLU A 78 -20.40 -1.15 -9.17
N MET A 79 -19.79 -0.03 -8.75
CA MET A 79 -18.93 0.01 -7.57
C MET A 79 -19.56 0.87 -6.48
N THR A 80 -19.77 0.29 -5.31
CA THR A 80 -20.13 1.00 -4.09
C THR A 80 -18.99 0.91 -3.08
N VAL A 81 -18.86 1.95 -2.25
CA VAL A 81 -17.85 2.01 -1.20
C VAL A 81 -18.50 2.44 0.10
N LEU A 82 -18.22 1.71 1.17
CA LEU A 82 -18.56 2.10 2.54
C LEU A 82 -17.26 2.28 3.31
N ALA A 83 -17.01 3.50 3.78
CA ALA A 83 -15.76 3.87 4.41
C ALA A 83 -15.96 4.38 5.85
N GLU A 84 -15.04 4.02 6.73
CA GLU A 84 -14.88 4.56 8.07
C GLU A 84 -13.48 5.17 8.19
N VAL A 85 -13.41 6.40 8.71
CA VAL A 85 -12.15 7.11 8.99
C VAL A 85 -12.00 7.23 10.49
N GLU A 86 -10.83 6.84 10.99
CA GLU A 86 -10.44 6.88 12.40
C GLU A 86 -9.06 7.56 12.53
N GLU A 87 -9.00 8.62 13.33
CA GLU A 87 -7.73 9.25 13.71
C GLU A 87 -7.06 8.46 14.84
N ARG A 88 -5.76 8.23 14.71
CA ARG A 88 -4.91 7.46 15.62
C ARG A 88 -3.68 8.27 15.98
N GLU A 89 -3.10 7.95 17.13
CA GLU A 89 -1.85 8.57 17.56
C GLU A 89 -0.71 8.12 16.63
N ILE A 90 -0.04 9.10 16.00
CA ILE A 90 1.12 8.87 15.14
C ILE A 90 2.28 8.44 16.04
N ARG A 91 2.95 7.34 15.69
CA ARG A 91 4.23 6.99 16.28
C ARG A 91 5.33 7.62 15.44
N ASP A 92 6.29 8.25 16.10
CA ASP A 92 7.48 8.73 15.40
C ASP A 92 8.25 7.52 14.84
N PRO A 93 8.70 7.57 13.57
CA PRO A 93 9.52 6.53 13.00
C PRO A 93 10.79 6.35 13.84
N VAL A 94 11.18 5.12 14.10
CA VAL A 94 12.46 4.83 14.76
C VAL A 94 13.57 4.95 13.70
N PRO A 95 14.55 5.86 13.87
CA PRO A 95 15.64 5.98 12.91
C PRO A 95 16.46 4.68 12.88
N VAL A 96 16.53 4.06 11.71
CA VAL A 96 17.38 2.89 11.47
C VAL A 96 18.73 3.39 10.95
N PRO A 97 19.86 2.82 11.42
CA PRO A 97 21.18 3.13 10.87
C PRO A 97 21.21 2.93 9.34
N GLU A 98 21.87 3.84 8.63
CA GLU A 98 22.03 3.78 7.18
C GLU A 98 22.55 2.39 6.75
N ALA A 99 21.88 1.79 5.77
CA ALA A 99 22.32 0.53 5.22
C ALA A 99 23.71 0.70 4.59
N ALA A 100 24.67 -0.14 4.99
CA ALA A 100 25.98 -0.15 4.35
C ALA A 100 25.85 -0.59 2.88
N GLY A 101 26.08 0.33 1.94
CA GLY A 101 26.04 0.04 0.50
C GLY A 101 25.44 1.19 -0.32
N GLY A 102 25.40 1.04 -1.65
CA GLY A 102 24.66 1.96 -2.53
C GLY A 102 23.17 1.61 -2.62
N ALA A 103 22.38 2.47 -3.28
CA ALA A 103 20.93 2.36 -3.42
C ALA A 103 20.44 0.95 -3.85
N ALA A 104 21.12 0.29 -4.79
CA ALA A 104 20.76 -1.06 -5.23
C ALA A 104 20.86 -2.12 -4.12
N THR A 105 21.84 -2.00 -3.22
CA THR A 105 21.98 -2.88 -2.05
C THR A 105 20.86 -2.62 -1.05
N ALA A 106 20.54 -1.35 -0.80
CA ALA A 106 19.46 -0.95 0.09
C ALA A 106 18.10 -1.45 -0.40
N VAL A 107 17.78 -1.27 -1.69
CA VAL A 107 16.56 -1.82 -2.33
C VAL A 107 16.48 -3.33 -2.14
N ARG A 108 17.56 -4.06 -2.42
CA ARG A 108 17.57 -5.52 -2.24
C ARG A 108 17.34 -5.95 -0.79
N GLN A 109 17.97 -5.28 0.17
CA GLN A 109 17.82 -5.58 1.59
C GLN A 109 16.41 -5.23 2.09
N ALA A 110 15.87 -4.08 1.69
CA ALA A 110 14.50 -3.68 1.99
C ALA A 110 13.49 -4.70 1.46
N LEU A 111 13.64 -5.14 0.20
CA LEU A 111 12.78 -6.17 -0.37
C LEU A 111 12.93 -7.52 0.35
N GLN A 112 14.15 -7.90 0.77
CA GLN A 112 14.38 -9.12 1.54
C GLN A 112 13.69 -9.06 2.89
N HIS A 113 13.80 -7.92 3.58
CA HIS A 113 13.16 -7.69 4.88
C HIS A 113 11.62 -7.73 4.76
N VAL A 114 11.04 -7.04 3.76
CA VAL A 114 9.60 -7.14 3.46
C VAL A 114 9.18 -8.58 3.17
N ARG A 115 9.98 -9.31 2.39
CA ARG A 115 9.67 -10.69 2.03
C ARG A 115 9.68 -11.62 3.25
N ASP A 116 10.74 -11.55 4.06
CA ASP A 116 10.96 -12.48 5.16
C ASP A 116 10.06 -12.15 6.35
N ASP A 117 9.94 -10.88 6.73
CA ASP A 117 9.28 -10.48 7.96
C ASP A 117 7.76 -10.28 7.79
N LEU A 118 7.29 -10.07 6.55
CA LEU A 118 5.86 -10.02 6.23
C LEU A 118 5.34 -11.27 5.52
N ASP A 119 6.18 -12.30 5.38
CA ASP A 119 5.87 -13.54 4.65
C ASP A 119 5.27 -13.26 3.25
N ALA A 120 5.88 -12.30 2.54
CA ALA A 120 5.39 -11.92 1.22
C ALA A 120 5.80 -12.97 0.18
N ASP A 121 4.84 -13.39 -0.65
CA ASP A 121 5.10 -14.27 -1.79
C ASP A 121 6.04 -13.60 -2.79
N TRP A 122 5.84 -12.30 -3.01
CA TRP A 122 6.71 -11.45 -3.80
C TRP A 122 6.60 -9.98 -3.41
N CYS A 123 7.62 -9.21 -3.75
CA CYS A 123 7.65 -7.76 -3.57
C CYS A 123 8.48 -7.08 -4.66
N ALA A 124 8.21 -5.80 -4.90
CA ALA A 124 8.93 -4.98 -5.85
C ALA A 124 8.95 -3.50 -5.44
N VAL A 125 9.90 -2.76 -5.99
CA VAL A 125 9.95 -1.30 -5.94
C VAL A 125 9.83 -0.76 -7.35
N MET A 126 8.89 0.16 -7.53
CA MET A 126 8.73 0.93 -8.75
C MET A 126 8.90 2.42 -8.45
N THR A 127 9.74 3.07 -9.26
CA THR A 127 9.94 4.51 -9.21
C THR A 127 8.77 5.27 -9.84
N TRP A 128 8.61 6.54 -9.49
CA TRP A 128 7.55 7.41 -10.03
C TRP A 128 7.60 7.54 -11.56
N ASP A 129 8.79 7.40 -12.16
CA ASP A 129 9.02 7.36 -13.61
C ASP A 129 8.69 5.99 -14.26
N GLN A 130 8.02 5.11 -13.49
CA GLN A 130 7.44 3.83 -13.90
C GLN A 130 8.47 2.73 -14.18
N ARG A 131 9.70 2.85 -13.67
CA ARG A 131 10.71 1.79 -13.75
C ARG A 131 10.63 0.88 -12.54
N VAL A 132 10.67 -0.44 -12.76
CA VAL A 132 10.89 -1.40 -11.66
C VAL A 132 12.39 -1.43 -11.37
N VAL A 133 12.81 -1.01 -10.18
CA VAL A 133 14.24 -0.91 -9.80
C VAL A 133 14.70 -2.08 -8.93
N GLY A 134 13.76 -2.88 -8.43
CA GLY A 134 14.05 -4.13 -7.73
C GLY A 134 12.80 -4.98 -7.59
N ALA A 135 12.97 -6.30 -7.63
CA ALA A 135 11.90 -7.25 -7.35
C ALA A 135 12.47 -8.54 -6.75
N MET A 136 11.74 -9.10 -5.79
CA MET A 136 11.96 -10.44 -5.25
C MET A 136 10.74 -11.28 -5.55
N LEU A 137 10.94 -12.26 -6.41
CA LEU A 137 9.87 -13.07 -6.98
C LEU A 137 10.06 -14.53 -6.58
N PRO A 138 8.98 -15.32 -6.45
CA PRO A 138 9.11 -16.73 -6.16
C PRO A 138 9.89 -17.41 -7.29
N GLU A 139 10.75 -18.38 -6.94
CA GLU A 139 11.47 -19.18 -7.93
C GLU A 139 10.48 -19.98 -8.80
N TRP A 140 9.38 -20.44 -8.20
CA TRP A 140 8.28 -21.16 -8.85
C TRP A 140 6.96 -20.50 -8.46
N SER A 141 6.15 -20.08 -9.44
CA SER A 141 4.78 -19.61 -9.21
C SER A 141 3.92 -20.74 -8.64
N ARG A 142 3.89 -20.87 -7.30
CA ARG A 142 3.10 -21.89 -6.58
C ARG A 142 1.59 -21.75 -6.80
N ARG A 143 1.13 -20.60 -7.29
CA ARG A 143 -0.28 -20.32 -7.58
C ARG A 143 -0.37 -19.56 -8.89
N GLY A 144 -0.91 -20.22 -9.92
CA GLY A 144 -1.40 -19.54 -11.12
C GLY A 144 -0.49 -19.59 -12.34
N SER A 145 -1.15 -19.52 -13.49
CA SER A 145 -0.57 -19.43 -14.85
C SER A 145 -0.01 -18.04 -15.17
N VAL A 146 -0.12 -17.07 -14.26
CA VAL A 146 0.31 -15.70 -14.47
C VAL A 146 1.81 -15.57 -14.22
N ASP A 147 2.54 -15.13 -15.23
CA ASP A 147 3.92 -14.70 -15.07
C ASP A 147 3.96 -13.32 -14.41
N VAL A 148 4.15 -13.29 -13.09
CA VAL A 148 4.23 -12.05 -12.30
C VAL A 148 5.26 -11.08 -12.91
N ARG A 149 6.38 -11.60 -13.45
CA ARG A 149 7.43 -10.78 -14.06
C ARG A 149 6.91 -9.92 -15.19
N ALA A 150 6.02 -10.48 -16.01
CA ALA A 150 5.46 -9.81 -17.17
C ALA A 150 4.45 -8.71 -16.79
N VAL A 151 3.81 -8.82 -15.63
CA VAL A 151 2.74 -7.89 -15.20
C VAL A 151 3.17 -6.89 -14.14
N LEU A 152 4.36 -7.03 -13.54
CA LEU A 152 4.87 -6.13 -12.51
C LEU A 152 4.80 -4.64 -12.88
N PRO A 153 5.22 -4.20 -14.09
CA PRO A 153 5.13 -2.79 -14.45
C PRO A 153 3.69 -2.28 -14.47
N ASP A 154 2.78 -3.09 -15.04
CA ASP A 154 1.37 -2.76 -15.09
C ASP A 154 0.76 -2.68 -13.69
N VAL A 155 1.07 -3.64 -12.81
CA VAL A 155 0.63 -3.62 -11.42
C VAL A 155 1.13 -2.36 -10.72
N GLY A 156 2.45 -2.10 -10.75
CA GLY A 156 3.06 -0.93 -10.12
C GLY A 156 2.43 0.39 -10.57
N LEU A 157 2.12 0.53 -11.86
CA LEU A 157 1.45 1.73 -12.39
C LEU A 157 0.06 1.96 -11.78
N ARG A 158 -0.75 0.90 -11.59
CA ARG A 158 -2.06 1.03 -10.92
C ARG A 158 -1.87 1.39 -9.45
N LEU A 159 -0.87 0.82 -8.79
CA LEU A 159 -0.58 1.08 -7.37
C LEU A 159 -0.06 2.50 -7.14
N LEU A 160 0.76 3.05 -8.04
CA LEU A 160 1.12 4.47 -8.05
C LEU A 160 -0.13 5.34 -8.18
N ALA A 161 -1.07 4.98 -9.06
CA ALA A 161 -2.32 5.71 -9.21
C ALA A 161 -3.22 5.65 -7.96
N VAL A 162 -3.22 4.52 -7.23
CA VAL A 162 -3.88 4.40 -5.92
C VAL A 162 -3.23 5.37 -4.93
N LEU A 163 -1.90 5.34 -4.79
CA LEU A 163 -1.19 6.24 -3.89
C LEU A 163 -1.44 7.69 -4.24
N ALA A 164 -1.33 8.08 -5.51
CA ALA A 164 -1.50 9.46 -5.96
C ALA A 164 -2.93 9.99 -5.78
N SER A 165 -3.91 9.11 -5.66
CA SER A 165 -5.30 9.50 -5.49
C SER A 165 -5.67 9.87 -4.06
N LEU A 166 -4.93 9.35 -3.07
CA LEU A 166 -5.17 9.62 -1.66
C LEU A 166 -4.24 10.73 -1.17
N ASP A 167 -4.78 11.62 -0.34
CA ASP A 167 -3.98 12.64 0.35
C ASP A 167 -2.90 11.99 1.22
N GLU A 168 -1.77 12.69 1.40
CA GLU A 168 -0.63 12.24 2.21
C GLU A 168 -1.04 11.80 3.61
N THR A 169 -2.04 12.46 4.19
CA THR A 169 -2.59 12.14 5.51
C THR A 169 -3.13 10.70 5.61
N TYR A 170 -3.58 10.11 4.50
CA TYR A 170 -4.13 8.75 4.46
C TYR A 170 -3.13 7.70 3.96
N ARG A 171 -1.92 8.08 3.54
CA ARG A 171 -0.91 7.15 3.00
C ARG A 171 0.44 7.30 3.69
N ASP A 172 0.41 7.90 4.88
CA ASP A 172 1.57 8.25 5.68
C ASP A 172 2.43 7.04 6.08
N THR A 173 1.84 5.85 6.22
CA THR A 173 2.58 4.59 6.42
C THR A 173 2.41 3.62 5.25
N ALA A 174 1.19 3.08 5.05
CA ALA A 174 0.94 2.06 4.03
C ALA A 174 -0.54 1.92 3.68
N ILE A 175 -0.81 1.22 2.58
CA ILE A 175 -2.16 0.83 2.17
C ILE A 175 -2.19 -0.69 1.98
N VAL A 176 -3.20 -1.34 2.56
CA VAL A 176 -3.52 -2.75 2.32
C VAL A 176 -4.75 -2.84 1.43
N LEU A 177 -4.62 -3.53 0.31
CA LEU A 177 -5.71 -3.88 -0.59
C LEU A 177 -6.00 -5.38 -0.41
N GLU A 178 -7.17 -5.71 0.10
CA GLU A 178 -7.59 -7.11 0.28
C GLU A 178 -8.47 -7.54 -0.88
N TYR A 179 -8.03 -8.55 -1.62
CA TYR A 179 -8.76 -9.18 -2.70
C TYR A 179 -9.29 -10.55 -2.25
N ARG A 180 -10.15 -11.15 -3.06
CA ARG A 180 -10.69 -12.49 -2.77
C ARG A 180 -9.60 -13.55 -2.55
N ALA A 181 -8.50 -13.49 -3.30
CA ALA A 181 -7.45 -14.51 -3.30
C ALA A 181 -6.06 -13.95 -2.95
N GLY A 182 -6.00 -12.96 -2.07
CA GLY A 182 -4.74 -12.44 -1.51
C GLY A 182 -4.82 -10.96 -1.16
N SER A 183 -3.71 -10.42 -0.67
CA SER A 183 -3.58 -9.02 -0.28
C SER A 183 -2.38 -8.38 -0.97
N LEU A 184 -2.52 -7.10 -1.34
CA LEU A 184 -1.41 -6.24 -1.73
C LEU A 184 -1.16 -5.20 -0.64
N LEU A 185 0.10 -5.05 -0.25
CA LEU A 185 0.61 -3.97 0.58
C LEU A 185 1.29 -2.95 -0.33
N LEU A 186 1.02 -1.67 -0.12
CA LEU A 186 1.63 -0.54 -0.83
C LEU A 186 2.26 0.39 0.20
N VAL A 187 3.47 0.84 -0.08
CA VAL A 187 4.23 1.75 0.78
C VAL A 187 4.76 2.89 -0.09
N ALA A 188 4.46 4.12 0.30
CA ALA A 188 5.06 5.29 -0.33
C ALA A 188 6.49 5.50 0.19
N VAL A 189 7.45 5.56 -0.73
CA VAL A 189 8.87 5.81 -0.44
C VAL A 189 9.29 7.02 -1.27
N GLU A 190 9.27 8.22 -0.67
CA GLU A 190 9.67 9.48 -1.32
C GLU A 190 9.07 9.76 -2.72
N GLY A 191 7.87 9.25 -3.00
CA GLY A 191 7.18 9.39 -4.29
C GLY A 191 7.17 8.10 -5.13
N ASP A 192 8.04 7.16 -4.79
CA ASP A 192 8.07 5.81 -5.34
C ASP A 192 7.12 4.88 -4.57
N VAL A 193 6.88 3.70 -5.14
CA VAL A 193 6.06 2.66 -4.51
C VAL A 193 6.87 1.39 -4.27
N LEU A 194 6.93 0.98 -3.02
CA LEU A 194 7.21 -0.41 -2.68
C LEU A 194 5.87 -1.14 -2.56
N PHE A 195 5.77 -2.32 -3.16
CA PHE A 195 4.57 -3.13 -3.06
C PHE A 195 4.88 -4.61 -2.90
N ALA A 196 4.05 -5.29 -2.13
CA ALA A 196 4.21 -6.70 -1.79
C ALA A 196 2.88 -7.44 -1.86
N PHE A 197 2.92 -8.72 -2.22
CA PHE A 197 1.77 -9.60 -2.26
C PHE A 197 1.95 -10.76 -1.30
N ALA A 198 0.89 -11.11 -0.59
CA ALA A 198 0.81 -12.27 0.29
C ALA A 198 -0.63 -12.79 0.34
N ASP A 199 -0.82 -13.97 0.94
CA ASP A 199 -2.16 -14.46 1.27
C ASP A 199 -2.93 -13.48 2.18
N LYS A 200 -2.23 -12.93 3.17
CA LYS A 200 -2.73 -11.92 4.09
C LYS A 200 -1.57 -11.25 4.81
N PHE A 201 -1.67 -9.95 5.06
CA PHE A 201 -0.74 -9.22 5.91
C PHE A 201 -1.28 -9.09 7.33
N ASP A 202 -0.42 -9.32 8.33
CA ASP A 202 -0.69 -8.90 9.70
C ASP A 202 -0.36 -7.41 9.83
N THR A 203 -1.39 -6.57 9.91
CA THR A 203 -1.22 -5.11 10.00
C THR A 203 -0.47 -4.66 11.25
N ALA A 204 -0.44 -5.47 12.32
CA ALA A 204 0.31 -5.14 13.53
C ALA A 204 1.82 -5.32 13.35
N ILE A 205 2.24 -6.25 12.48
CA ILE A 205 3.63 -6.50 12.10
C ILE A 205 4.04 -5.60 10.93
N ALA A 206 3.12 -5.34 10.00
CA ALA A 206 3.37 -4.54 8.80
C ALA A 206 3.89 -3.13 9.12
N VAL A 207 3.27 -2.43 10.08
CA VAL A 207 3.64 -1.04 10.43
C VAL A 207 5.13 -0.91 10.82
N PRO A 208 5.65 -1.61 11.84
CA PRO A 208 7.05 -1.46 12.23
C PRO A 208 8.03 -1.85 11.12
N VAL A 209 7.76 -2.94 10.39
CA VAL A 209 8.60 -3.37 9.25
C VAL A 209 8.65 -2.30 8.16
N ILE A 210 7.52 -1.64 7.88
CA ILE A 210 7.44 -0.58 6.88
C ILE A 210 8.21 0.66 7.32
N ASP A 211 8.13 1.04 8.60
CA ASP A 211 8.90 2.16 9.13
C ASP A 211 10.40 1.91 9.01
N GLU A 212 10.85 0.68 9.30
CA GLU A 212 12.25 0.29 9.13
C GLU A 212 12.69 0.36 7.66
N VAL A 213 11.89 -0.19 6.75
CA VAL A 213 12.15 -0.17 5.30
C VAL A 213 12.20 1.25 4.75
N ARG A 214 11.28 2.11 5.17
CA ARG A 214 11.28 3.53 4.76
C ARG A 214 12.51 4.25 5.29
N SER A 215 12.86 4.03 6.55
CA SER A 215 14.08 4.59 7.14
C SER A 215 15.35 4.09 6.42
N GLN A 216 15.34 2.85 5.95
CA GLN A 216 16.45 2.26 5.20
C GLN A 216 16.59 2.87 3.81
N LEU A 217 15.47 3.16 3.13
CA LEU A 217 15.48 3.66 1.75
C LEU A 217 15.63 5.19 1.65
N ALA A 218 15.15 5.95 2.64
CA ALA A 218 15.17 7.42 2.63
C ALA A 218 16.52 8.09 2.32
N PRO A 219 17.70 7.55 2.73
CA PRO A 219 18.98 8.16 2.39
C PRO A 219 19.41 7.97 0.93
N HIS A 220 18.72 7.15 0.15
CA HIS A 220 19.18 6.67 -1.15
C HIS A 220 18.36 7.22 -2.30
N ASP A 221 19.04 7.78 -3.30
CA ASP A 221 18.43 8.16 -4.57
C ASP A 221 18.16 6.90 -5.42
N LEU A 222 16.87 6.55 -5.54
CA LEU A 222 16.41 5.37 -6.27
C LEU A 222 16.48 5.57 -7.79
N ASP A 223 16.57 6.81 -8.28
CA ASP A 223 16.71 7.09 -9.73
C ASP A 223 18.03 6.54 -10.28
N LEU A 224 19.04 6.40 -9.42
CA LEU A 224 20.37 5.85 -9.74
C LEU A 224 20.39 4.32 -9.86
N VAL A 225 19.31 3.63 -9.46
CA VAL A 225 19.21 2.17 -9.56
C VAL A 225 18.81 1.78 -10.99
N TRP A 226 19.51 0.79 -11.54
CA TRP A 226 19.24 0.29 -12.88
C TRP A 226 17.94 -0.52 -12.92
N THR A 227 17.25 -0.48 -14.06
CA THR A 227 15.98 -1.18 -14.22
C THR A 227 16.15 -2.70 -14.10
N TRP A 228 15.31 -3.29 -13.27
CA TRP A 228 15.21 -4.72 -13.08
C TRP A 228 14.85 -5.40 -14.42
N GLY A 229 15.68 -6.37 -14.83
CA GLY A 229 15.52 -7.10 -16.10
C GLY A 229 16.55 -6.79 -17.18
N GLU A 230 17.28 -5.67 -17.12
CA GLU A 230 18.28 -5.33 -18.15
C GLU A 230 19.63 -6.07 -18.01
N SER A 231 19.92 -6.64 -16.83
CA SER A 231 21.21 -7.27 -16.52
C SER A 231 21.26 -8.81 -16.67
N TRP A 232 20.14 -9.48 -16.97
CA TRP A 232 20.10 -10.94 -17.10
C TRP A 232 20.33 -11.45 -18.54
N THR A 233 20.28 -10.58 -19.54
CA THR A 233 20.56 -10.92 -20.95
C THR A 233 22.04 -10.86 -21.33
N ARG A 234 22.95 -10.58 -20.37
CA ARG A 234 24.40 -10.59 -20.58
C ARG A 234 25.13 -11.34 -19.46
N GLN A 235 24.88 -12.64 -19.33
CA GLN A 235 25.83 -13.60 -18.77
C GLN A 235 25.80 -14.89 -19.59
#